data_AF-A0A528D5T4-F1
#
_entry.id   AF-A0A528D5T4-F1
#
_cell.length_a   1.000
_cell.length_b   1.000
_cell.length_c   1.000
_cell.angle_alpha   90.00
_cell.angle_beta   90.00
_cell.angle_gamma   90.00
#
_symmetry.space_group_name_H-M   'P 1'
#
loop_
_entity.id
_entity.type
_entity.pdbx_description
1 polymer ?
#
loop_
_entity_poly.entity_id
_entity_poly.type
_entity_poly.pdbx_seq_one_letter_code
_entity_poly.pdbx_strand_id
1 'polypeptide(L)'
;MSKLYLLRHAKAGWALPGMRDFDRPLDASGLADAATMGAAMRARSYIPDLTLCSNAKRARQTLEGLAGHTDTGRVLFLDTLYSEDAAGYLSIIRGNGGPGSLLVIGHNPMTEDLTIALSG
;
A
#
# COMPACT_ATOMS: atom_id res chain seq x y z
N MET A 1 -10.88 18.79 4.53
CA MET A 1 -9.93 17.98 5.33
C MET A 1 -9.29 16.96 4.41
N SER A 2 -7.97 16.80 4.47
CA SER A 2 -7.25 15.77 3.73
C SER A 2 -7.21 14.48 4.55
N LYS A 3 -7.33 13.32 3.90
CA LYS A 3 -7.23 12.00 4.53
C LYS A 3 -6.00 11.25 4.01
N LEU A 4 -5.29 10.57 4.90
CA LEU A 4 -4.18 9.68 4.55
C LEU A 4 -4.50 8.27 5.05
N TYR A 5 -4.46 7.30 4.16
CA TYR A 5 -4.56 5.89 4.45
C TYR A 5 -3.18 5.25 4.25
N LEU A 6 -2.66 4.61 5.30
CA LEU A 6 -1.39 3.88 5.26
C LEU A 6 -1.68 2.38 5.32
N LEU A 7 -1.18 1.63 4.35
CA LEU A 7 -1.39 0.20 4.25
C LEU A 7 -0.07 -0.50 3.96
N ARG A 8 0.38 -1.36 4.88
CA ARG A 8 1.43 -2.34 4.57
C ARG A 8 0.86 -3.38 3.61
N HIS A 9 1.66 -3.83 2.65
CA HIS A 9 1.28 -4.96 1.81
C HIS A 9 0.81 -6.17 2.65
N ALA A 10 -0.13 -6.93 2.10
CA ALA A 10 -0.62 -8.16 2.71
C ALA A 10 0.46 -9.25 2.77
N LYS A 11 0.19 -10.35 3.45
CA LYS A 11 1.19 -11.37 3.72
C LYS A 11 1.77 -11.98 2.43
N ALA A 12 3.09 -11.89 2.28
CA ALA A 12 3.82 -12.48 1.16
C ALA A 12 4.33 -13.88 1.49
N GLY A 13 4.33 -14.75 0.47
CA GLY A 13 5.01 -16.04 0.54
C GLY A 13 6.52 -15.88 0.65
N TRP A 14 7.22 -16.95 0.99
CA TRP A 14 8.69 -16.97 0.96
C TRP A 14 9.20 -16.90 -0.48
N ALA A 15 10.39 -16.31 -0.68
CA ALA A 15 11.05 -16.38 -1.97
C ALA A 15 11.39 -17.84 -2.30
N LEU A 16 11.07 -18.27 -3.51
CA LEU A 16 11.58 -19.54 -4.05
C LEU A 16 13.07 -19.41 -4.37
N PRO A 17 13.83 -20.52 -4.44
CA PRO A 17 15.23 -20.47 -4.87
C PRO A 17 15.39 -19.72 -6.20
N GLY A 18 16.27 -18.72 -6.23
CA GLY A 18 16.51 -17.86 -7.40
C GLY A 18 15.52 -16.70 -7.60
N MET A 19 14.51 -16.56 -6.75
CA MET A 19 13.55 -15.45 -6.79
C MET A 19 14.06 -14.23 -6.01
N ARG A 20 13.99 -13.06 -6.62
CA ARG A 20 14.29 -11.79 -5.94
C ARG A 20 13.19 -11.47 -4.93
N ASP A 21 13.53 -10.84 -3.81
CA ASP A 21 12.53 -10.43 -2.81
C ASP A 21 11.41 -9.56 -3.42
N PHE A 22 11.78 -8.66 -4.33
CA PHE A 22 10.86 -7.79 -5.06
C PHE A 22 9.75 -8.55 -5.81
N ASP A 23 10.07 -9.75 -6.31
CA ASP A 23 9.18 -10.58 -7.12
C ASP A 23 8.35 -11.56 -6.27
N ARG A 24 8.49 -11.54 -4.94
CA ARG A 24 7.72 -12.41 -4.05
C ARG A 24 6.23 -12.09 -4.13
N PRO A 25 5.37 -13.09 -4.43
CA PRO A 25 3.93 -12.90 -4.44
C PRO A 25 3.33 -12.93 -3.02
N LEU A 26 2.08 -12.48 -2.91
CA LEU A 26 1.22 -12.81 -1.78
C LEU A 26 1.06 -14.33 -1.65
N ASP A 27 0.93 -14.80 -0.41
CA ASP A 27 0.46 -16.16 -0.15
C ASP A 27 -1.07 -16.22 -0.21
N ALA A 28 -1.64 -17.43 -0.08
CA ALA A 28 -3.10 -17.62 -0.15
C ALA A 28 -3.84 -16.81 0.93
N SER A 29 -3.27 -16.72 2.15
CA SER A 29 -3.83 -15.87 3.20
C SER A 29 -3.74 -14.38 2.85
N GLY A 30 -2.62 -13.92 2.30
CA GLY A 30 -2.44 -12.52 1.91
C GLY A 30 -3.41 -12.08 0.81
N LEU A 31 -3.72 -12.96 -0.16
CA LEU A 31 -4.75 -12.68 -1.16
C LEU A 31 -6.15 -12.53 -0.53
N ALA A 32 -6.50 -13.40 0.41
CA ALA A 32 -7.77 -13.32 1.15
C ALA A 32 -7.84 -12.09 2.06
N ASP A 33 -6.73 -11.72 2.71
CA ASP A 33 -6.63 -10.54 3.56
C ASP A 33 -6.80 -9.26 2.73
N ALA A 34 -6.17 -9.18 1.56
CA ALA A 34 -6.32 -8.03 0.65
C ALA A 34 -7.76 -7.84 0.18
N ALA A 35 -8.46 -8.93 -0.18
CA ALA A 35 -9.88 -8.92 -0.51
C ALA A 35 -10.74 -8.45 0.67
N THR A 36 -10.49 -9.00 1.87
CA THR A 36 -11.19 -8.63 3.10
C THR A 36 -11.01 -7.16 3.44
N MET A 37 -9.79 -6.62 3.26
CA MET A 37 -9.49 -5.21 3.47
C MET A 37 -10.24 -4.32 2.47
N GLY A 38 -10.29 -4.70 1.19
CA GLY A 38 -11.07 -3.99 0.17
C GLY A 38 -12.56 -3.90 0.53
N ALA A 39 -13.16 -5.02 0.97
CA ALA A 39 -14.54 -5.03 1.44
C ALA A 39 -14.74 -4.15 2.69
N ALA A 40 -13.78 -4.18 3.63
CA ALA A 40 -13.81 -3.36 4.84
C ALA A 40 -13.70 -1.87 4.55
N MET A 41 -12.88 -1.48 3.56
CA MET A 41 -12.76 -0.11 3.06
C MET A 41 -14.06 0.37 2.43
N ARG A 42 -14.67 -0.43 1.55
CA ARG A 42 -15.97 -0.10 0.95
C ARG A 42 -17.05 0.12 2.02
N ALA A 43 -17.14 -0.78 2.99
CA ALA A 43 -18.15 -0.70 4.05
C ALA A 43 -18.03 0.56 4.92
N ARG A 44 -16.83 1.14 5.01
CA ARG A 44 -16.53 2.36 5.79
C ARG A 44 -16.41 3.62 4.93
N SER A 45 -16.65 3.51 3.63
CA SER A 45 -16.44 4.59 2.66
C SER A 45 -15.02 5.17 2.71
N TYR A 46 -14.02 4.30 2.89
CA TYR A 46 -12.60 4.65 2.79
C TYR A 46 -12.14 4.54 1.34
N ILE A 47 -12.61 5.47 0.52
CA ILE A 47 -12.31 5.51 -0.91
C ILE A 47 -11.26 6.61 -1.14
N PRO A 48 -10.03 6.27 -1.54
CA PRO A 48 -9.00 7.26 -1.85
C PRO A 48 -9.20 7.86 -3.24
N ASP A 49 -8.78 9.12 -3.41
CA ASP A 49 -8.74 9.78 -4.72
C ASP A 49 -7.49 9.37 -5.52
N LEU A 50 -6.38 9.12 -4.80
CA LEU A 50 -5.09 8.68 -5.35
C LEU A 50 -4.52 7.55 -4.49
N THR A 51 -3.99 6.53 -5.15
CA THR A 51 -3.21 5.44 -4.55
C THR A 51 -1.76 5.49 -5.04
N LEU A 52 -0.82 5.54 -4.11
CA LEU A 52 0.61 5.35 -4.34
C LEU A 52 0.97 3.93 -3.93
N CYS A 53 1.43 3.10 -4.88
CA CYS A 53 1.69 1.68 -4.63
C CYS A 53 3.14 1.34 -4.97
N SER A 54 3.81 0.59 -4.10
CA SER A 54 5.11 0.01 -4.45
C SER A 54 4.99 -0.93 -5.65
N ASN A 55 5.96 -0.90 -6.57
CA ASN A 55 6.01 -1.83 -7.70
C ASN A 55 6.31 -3.29 -7.32
N ALA A 56 6.72 -3.56 -6.08
CA ALA A 56 6.96 -4.92 -5.61
C ALA A 56 5.70 -5.79 -5.79
N LYS A 57 5.88 -7.04 -6.22
CA LYS A 57 4.76 -7.90 -6.63
C LYS A 57 3.68 -8.04 -5.56
N ARG A 58 4.08 -8.26 -4.30
CA ARG A 58 3.17 -8.34 -3.14
C ARG A 58 2.34 -7.07 -2.91
N ALA A 59 2.89 -5.88 -3.15
CA ALA A 59 2.17 -4.62 -2.99
C ALA A 59 1.14 -4.44 -4.11
N ARG A 60 1.52 -4.76 -5.36
CA ARG A 60 0.61 -4.76 -6.51
C ARG A 60 -0.55 -5.74 -6.34
N GLN A 61 -0.27 -6.96 -5.89
CA GLN A 61 -1.31 -7.95 -5.61
C GLN A 61 -2.21 -7.55 -4.43
N THR A 62 -1.67 -6.81 -3.45
CA THR A 62 -2.50 -6.22 -2.38
C THR A 62 -3.50 -5.24 -2.99
N LEU A 63 -3.02 -4.32 -3.85
CA LEU A 63 -3.86 -3.37 -4.59
C LEU A 63 -4.93 -4.08 -5.43
N GLU A 64 -4.58 -5.14 -6.15
CA GLU A 64 -5.54 -5.92 -6.95
C GLU A 64 -6.67 -6.51 -6.08
N GLY A 65 -6.33 -7.05 -4.90
CA GLY A 65 -7.33 -7.56 -3.95
C GLY A 65 -8.28 -6.48 -3.42
N LEU A 66 -7.76 -5.28 -3.17
CA LEU A 66 -8.54 -4.11 -2.77
C LEU A 66 -9.47 -3.66 -3.90
N ALA A 67 -8.92 -3.47 -5.10
CA ALA A 67 -9.62 -2.98 -6.28
C ALA A 67 -10.75 -3.91 -6.76
N GLY A 68 -10.69 -5.20 -6.42
CA GLY A 68 -11.80 -6.13 -6.63
C GLY A 68 -13.07 -5.83 -5.81
N HIS A 69 -12.97 -4.98 -4.78
CA HIS A 69 -14.07 -4.74 -3.83
C HIS A 69 -14.41 -3.26 -3.63
N THR A 70 -13.49 -2.34 -3.91
CA THR A 70 -13.70 -0.89 -3.77
C THR A 70 -12.92 -0.13 -4.84
N ASP A 71 -13.38 1.08 -5.17
CA ASP A 71 -12.55 2.00 -5.95
C ASP A 71 -11.31 2.40 -5.14
N THR A 72 -10.17 2.46 -5.82
CA THR A 72 -8.85 2.84 -5.28
C THR A 72 -8.33 4.14 -5.90
N GLY A 73 -9.16 4.84 -6.66
CA GLY A 73 -8.82 6.09 -7.32
C GLY A 73 -7.73 5.91 -8.38
N ARG A 74 -7.10 7.02 -8.76
CA ARG A 74 -5.96 6.99 -9.68
C ARG A 74 -4.80 6.28 -9.01
N VAL A 75 -4.10 5.40 -9.75
CA VAL A 75 -2.95 4.66 -9.21
C VAL A 75 -1.65 5.17 -9.80
N LEU A 76 -0.64 5.38 -8.96
CA LEU A 76 0.75 5.59 -9.34
C LEU A 76 1.63 4.52 -8.71
N PHE A 77 2.42 3.85 -9.53
CA PHE A 77 3.39 2.87 -9.06
C PHE A 77 4.78 3.49 -8.91
N LEU A 78 5.41 3.27 -7.75
CA LEU A 78 6.67 3.90 -7.39
C LEU A 78 7.66 2.86 -6.85
N ASP A 79 8.81 2.71 -7.52
CA ASP A 79 9.90 1.85 -7.04
C ASP A 79 10.48 2.36 -5.72
N THR A 80 10.49 3.68 -5.53
CA THR A 80 10.98 4.33 -4.31
C THR A 80 10.23 3.89 -3.05
N LEU A 81 8.95 3.52 -3.15
CA LEU A 81 8.22 2.96 -2.00
C LEU A 81 8.78 1.60 -1.54
N TYR A 82 9.57 0.90 -2.35
CA TYR A 82 10.26 -0.34 -1.95
C TYR A 82 11.60 -0.09 -1.25
N SER A 83 12.30 1.00 -1.61
CA SER A 83 13.71 1.22 -1.24
C SER A 83 13.95 2.37 -0.26
N GLU A 84 13.02 3.32 -0.18
CA GLU A 84 13.13 4.50 0.72
C GLU A 84 12.74 4.18 2.15
N ASP A 85 13.09 5.09 3.07
CA ASP A 85 12.71 5.06 4.47
C ASP A 85 11.39 5.82 4.76
N ALA A 86 11.05 5.98 6.05
CA ALA A 86 9.85 6.72 6.48
C ALA A 86 9.87 8.21 6.07
N ALA A 87 11.04 8.85 6.06
CA ALA A 87 11.17 10.24 5.62
C ALA A 87 11.00 10.35 4.10
N GLY A 88 11.49 9.36 3.34
CA GLY A 88 11.23 9.20 1.92
C GLY A 88 9.74 9.00 1.62
N TYR A 89 9.04 8.15 2.39
CA TYR A 89 7.57 8.01 2.28
C TYR A 89 6.87 9.35 2.51
N LEU A 90 7.23 10.10 3.55
CA LEU A 90 6.64 11.41 3.82
C LEU A 90 6.90 12.40 2.68
N SER A 91 8.09 12.36 2.09
CA SER A 91 8.46 13.22 0.96
C SER A 91 7.66 12.88 -0.29
N ILE A 92 7.48 11.59 -0.59
CA ILE A 92 6.61 11.09 -1.66
C ILE A 92 5.16 11.53 -1.45
N ILE A 93 4.63 11.39 -0.24
CA ILE A 93 3.28 11.83 0.12
C ILE A 93 3.10 13.33 -0.10
N ARG A 94 4.05 14.14 0.37
CA ARG A 94 4.02 15.61 0.19
C ARG A 94 4.09 16.01 -1.28
N GLY A 95 4.95 15.34 -2.06
CA GLY A 95 5.08 15.59 -3.50
C GLY A 95 3.86 15.20 -4.33
N ASN A 96 3.02 14.31 -3.79
CA ASN A 96 1.75 13.89 -4.40
C ASN A 96 0.53 14.43 -3.63
N GLY A 97 0.74 15.48 -2.83
CA GLY A 97 -0.33 16.20 -2.16
C GLY A 97 -1.26 16.92 -3.15
N GLY A 98 -2.42 17.36 -2.68
CA GLY A 98 -3.46 17.99 -3.51
C GLY A 98 -4.77 17.21 -3.53
N PRO A 99 -4.77 15.88 -3.76
CA PRO A 99 -5.97 15.08 -3.61
C PRO A 99 -6.57 15.16 -2.19
N GLY A 100 -7.89 15.03 -2.08
CA GLY A 100 -8.60 15.07 -0.80
C GLY A 100 -8.31 13.84 0.07
N SER A 101 -7.93 12.73 -0.55
CA SER A 101 -7.60 11.48 0.12
C SER A 101 -6.52 10.68 -0.63
N LEU A 102 -5.53 10.18 0.11
CA LEU A 102 -4.39 9.44 -0.43
C LEU A 102 -4.27 8.08 0.25
N LEU A 103 -4.14 7.00 -0.52
CA LEU A 103 -3.75 5.68 -0.03
C LEU A 103 -2.29 5.40 -0.39
N VAL A 104 -1.50 4.93 0.57
CA VAL A 104 -0.12 4.47 0.34
C VAL A 104 -0.04 2.98 0.66
N ILE A 105 0.34 2.18 -0.34
CA ILE A 105 0.57 0.74 -0.20
C ILE A 105 2.08 0.47 -0.23
N GLY A 106 2.64 0.18 0.94
CA GLY A 106 4.08 0.11 1.17
C GLY A 106 4.54 -1.08 1.98
N HIS A 107 5.70 -0.94 2.62
CA HIS A 107 6.39 -1.99 3.36
C HIS A 107 6.70 -1.55 4.79
N ASN A 108 6.92 -2.52 5.68
CA ASN A 108 7.54 -2.26 6.97
C ASN A 108 9.07 -2.36 6.85
N PRO A 109 9.84 -1.65 7.71
CA PRO A 109 9.36 -0.84 8.84
C PRO A 109 8.75 0.53 8.49
N MET A 110 9.00 1.04 7.28
CA MET A 110 8.70 2.43 6.90
C MET A 110 7.24 2.88 7.10
N THR A 111 6.27 2.00 6.81
CA THR A 111 4.84 2.29 7.02
C THR A 111 4.53 2.50 8.51
N GLU A 112 5.13 1.68 9.37
CA GLU A 112 4.94 1.72 10.82
C GLU A 112 5.65 2.94 11.42
N ASP A 113 6.90 3.16 11.07
CA ASP A 113 7.68 4.32 11.51
C ASP A 113 7.01 5.64 11.12
N LEU A 114 6.51 5.74 9.88
CA LEU A 114 5.75 6.90 9.42
C LEU A 114 4.45 7.07 10.22
N THR A 115 3.74 5.98 10.49
CA THR A 115 2.50 6.04 11.27
C THR A 115 2.77 6.63 12.65
N ILE A 116 3.79 6.12 13.35
CA ILE A 116 4.22 6.63 14.67
C ILE A 116 4.57 8.11 14.57
N ALA A 117 5.39 8.50 13.59
CA ALA A 117 5.84 9.88 13.42
C ALA A 117 4.68 10.87 13.15
N LEU A 118 3.58 10.41 12.54
CA LEU A 118 2.40 11.23 12.25
C LEU A 118 1.36 11.23 13.38
N SER A 119 1.31 10.17 14.20
CA SER A 119 0.31 10.04 15.27
C SER A 119 0.77 10.57 16.63
N GLY A 120 2.08 10.67 16.86
CA GLY A 120 2.66 11.06 18.15
C GLY A 120 2.85 9.87 19.08
#